data_AF-A0AAD7ETF7-F1
#
_entry.id   AF-A0AAD7ETF7-F1
#
_cell.length_a   1.000
_cell.length_b   1.000
_cell.length_c   1.000
_cell.angle_alpha   90.00
_cell.angle_beta   90.00
_cell.angle_gamma   90.00
#
_symmetry.space_group_name_H-M   'P 1'
#
loop_
_entity.id
_entity.type
_entity.pdbx_description
1 polymer ?
#
loop_
_entity_poly.entity_id
_entity_poly.type
_entity_poly.pdbx_seq_one_letter_code
_entity_poly.pdbx_strand_id
1 'polypeptide(L)'
;MSWRTVGRAILEGGITARMQLTHKLSINEGVTISVDSTSNRGNNYESAKFQHHFPDYKQNPLYVDPTSTPRICHSGVESILDHSSQQAVAGWKHCVEANAKVFNESPLAACLGKKFTFRLVLHILKGMNGDHARWRNRPVMA
;
A
#
# COMPACT_ATOMS: atom_id res chain seq x y z
N MET A 1 -15.04 9.36 25.63
CA MET A 1 -14.28 9.91 24.48
C MET A 1 -15.24 10.59 23.52
N SER A 2 -14.90 11.77 22.98
CA SER A 2 -15.76 12.52 22.05
C SER A 2 -15.54 12.10 20.60
N TRP A 3 -16.47 12.43 19.70
CA TRP A 3 -16.31 12.23 18.26
C TRP A 3 -15.02 12.88 17.71
N ARG A 4 -14.64 14.05 18.24
CA ARG A 4 -13.41 14.76 17.86
C ARG A 4 -12.17 13.98 18.26
N THR A 5 -12.19 13.39 19.46
CA THR A 5 -11.08 12.57 19.97
C THR A 5 -10.90 11.31 19.13
N VAL A 6 -12.00 10.63 18.81
CA VAL A 6 -11.97 9.43 17.96
C VAL A 6 -11.47 9.76 16.55
N GLY A 7 -12.01 10.83 15.94
CA GLY A 7 -11.58 11.27 14.62
C GLY A 7 -10.08 11.59 14.56
N ARG A 8 -9.55 12.29 15.57
CA ARG A 8 -8.11 12.57 15.67
C ARG A 8 -7.28 11.31 15.81
N ALA A 9 -7.67 10.39 16.70
CA ALA A 9 -6.95 9.13 16.90
C ALA A 9 -6.87 8.30 15.60
N ILE A 10 -7.95 8.28 14.81
CA ILE A 10 -7.98 7.60 13.51
C ILE A 10 -7.02 8.27 12.51
N LEU A 11 -7.03 9.60 12.42
CA LEU A 11 -6.17 10.34 11.49
C LEU A 11 -4.69 10.20 11.85
N GLU A 12 -4.34 10.42 13.11
CA GLU A 12 -2.98 10.30 13.63
C GLU A 12 -2.47 8.85 13.52
N GLY A 13 -3.33 7.87 13.83
CA GLY A 13 -3.06 6.45 13.65
C GLY A 13 -2.85 6.08 12.18
N GLY A 14 -3.63 6.64 11.27
CA GLY A 14 -3.49 6.44 9.82
C GLY A 14 -2.15 6.94 9.28
N ILE A 15 -1.72 8.13 9.70
CA ILE A 15 -0.39 8.68 9.35
C ILE A 15 0.71 7.74 9.86
N THR A 16 0.61 7.31 11.12
CA THR A 16 1.57 6.40 11.74
C THR A 16 1.63 5.05 11.02
N ALA A 17 0.48 4.50 10.64
CA ALA A 17 0.41 3.23 9.89
C ALA A 17 1.09 3.33 8.52
N ARG A 18 0.91 4.45 7.80
CA ARG A 18 1.60 4.70 6.51
C ARG A 18 3.11 4.80 6.69
N MET A 19 3.59 5.51 7.72
CA MET A 19 5.02 5.59 8.02
C MET A 19 5.60 4.21 8.32
N GLN A 20 4.92 3.42 9.15
CA GLN A 20 5.37 2.07 9.53
C GLN A 20 5.39 1.11 8.33
N LEU A 21 4.35 1.11 7.50
CA LEU A 21 4.30 0.30 6.28
C LEU A 21 5.47 0.65 5.36
N THR A 22 5.68 1.93 5.11
CA THR A 22 6.74 2.41 4.21
C THR A 22 8.13 2.07 4.73
N HIS A 23 8.35 2.21 6.03
CA HIS A 23 9.59 1.79 6.67
C HIS A 23 9.86 0.29 6.47
N LYS A 24 8.86 -0.56 6.71
CA LYS A 24 8.99 -2.02 6.53
C LYS A 24 9.29 -2.39 5.08
N LEU A 25 8.64 -1.74 4.12
CA LEU A 25 8.93 -1.94 2.70
C LEU A 25 10.37 -1.50 2.35
N SER A 26 10.89 -0.45 3.00
CA SER A 26 12.26 0.05 2.77
C SER A 26 13.40 -0.86 3.27
N ILE A 27 13.09 -1.87 4.10
CA ILE A 27 14.04 -2.85 4.63
C ILE A 27 13.80 -4.26 4.08
N ASN A 28 12.78 -4.45 3.26
CA ASN A 28 12.46 -5.74 2.65
C ASN A 28 13.13 -5.91 1.29
N GLU A 29 13.50 -7.14 0.96
CA GLU A 29 14.05 -7.52 -0.35
C GLU A 29 12.98 -8.03 -1.32
N GLY A 30 11.81 -8.37 -0.79
CA GLY A 30 10.70 -8.95 -1.54
C GLY A 30 9.35 -8.56 -0.98
N VAL A 31 8.42 -8.21 -1.86
CA VAL A 31 7.02 -7.99 -1.52
C VAL A 31 6.11 -8.57 -2.60
N THR A 32 4.97 -9.12 -2.20
CA THR A 32 3.88 -9.42 -3.12
C THR A 32 2.68 -8.55 -2.78
N ILE A 33 1.86 -8.25 -3.78
CA ILE A 33 0.71 -7.35 -3.65
C ILE A 33 -0.55 -8.13 -4.00
N SER A 34 -1.57 -7.99 -3.17
CA SER A 34 -2.92 -8.45 -3.49
C SER A 34 -3.84 -7.24 -3.53
N VAL A 35 -4.53 -7.10 -4.65
CA VAL A 35 -5.54 -6.09 -4.90
C VAL A 35 -6.90 -6.77 -4.99
N ASP A 36 -7.90 -6.11 -4.47
CA ASP A 36 -9.29 -6.56 -4.50
C ASP A 36 -10.20 -5.35 -4.71
N SER A 37 -11.09 -5.42 -5.69
CA SER A 37 -11.99 -4.35 -6.07
C SER A 37 -13.46 -4.73 -5.83
N THR A 38 -14.28 -3.76 -5.43
CA THR A 38 -15.72 -3.96 -5.25
C THR A 38 -16.49 -2.69 -5.58
N SER A 39 -17.75 -2.83 -5.98
CA SER A 39 -18.62 -1.69 -6.28
C SER A 39 -19.76 -1.60 -5.26
N ASN A 40 -20.04 -0.41 -4.72
CA ASN A 40 -21.18 -0.16 -3.87
C ASN A 40 -21.89 1.13 -4.29
N ARG A 41 -23.18 1.04 -4.65
CA ARG A 41 -24.05 2.17 -5.07
C ARG A 41 -23.44 3.03 -6.19
N GLY A 42 -22.79 2.39 -7.16
CA GLY A 42 -22.17 3.08 -8.30
C GLY A 42 -20.79 3.66 -8.03
N ASN A 43 -20.26 3.53 -6.82
CA ASN A 43 -18.88 3.86 -6.49
C ASN A 43 -18.04 2.58 -6.48
N ASN A 44 -16.87 2.62 -7.12
CA ASN A 44 -15.94 1.51 -7.11
C ASN A 44 -14.88 1.77 -6.05
N TYR A 45 -14.50 0.73 -5.33
CA TYR A 45 -13.51 0.74 -4.28
C TYR A 45 -12.44 -0.27 -4.61
N GLU A 46 -11.19 0.10 -4.41
CA GLU A 46 -10.03 -0.76 -4.58
C GLU A 46 -9.26 -0.79 -3.28
N SER A 47 -8.92 -2.00 -2.84
CA SER A 47 -8.10 -2.22 -1.65
C SER A 47 -6.81 -2.90 -2.06
N ALA A 48 -5.68 -2.40 -1.54
CA ALA A 48 -4.37 -2.99 -1.78
C ALA A 48 -3.73 -3.48 -0.48
N LYS A 49 -3.16 -4.68 -0.56
CA LYS A 49 -2.57 -5.42 0.56
C LYS A 49 -1.15 -5.81 0.18
N PHE A 50 -0.17 -5.39 0.97
CA PHE A 50 1.22 -5.77 0.82
C PHE A 50 1.54 -6.98 1.70
N GLN A 51 2.12 -8.03 1.13
CA GLN A 51 2.57 -9.20 1.84
C GLN A 51 4.10 -9.24 1.83
N HIS A 52 4.72 -9.12 2.99
CA HIS A 52 6.17 -9.03 3.15
C HIS A 52 6.62 -9.59 4.51
N HIS A 53 7.91 -9.87 4.62
CA HIS A 53 8.53 -10.32 5.85
C HIS A 53 8.68 -9.16 6.84
N PHE A 54 8.63 -9.46 8.13
CA PHE A 54 8.75 -8.45 9.18
C PHE A 54 10.05 -8.64 9.94
N PRO A 55 10.68 -7.54 10.39
CA PRO A 55 11.81 -7.65 11.28
C PRO A 55 11.37 -8.19 12.64
N ASP A 56 12.24 -8.94 13.31
CA ASP A 56 12.05 -9.27 14.71
C ASP A 56 12.42 -8.07 15.57
N TYR A 57 11.39 -7.34 16.01
CA TYR A 57 11.53 -6.16 16.85
C TYR A 57 12.19 -6.42 18.21
N LYS A 58 12.28 -7.67 18.67
CA LYS A 58 12.97 -8.02 19.92
C LYS A 58 14.47 -8.19 19.74
N GLN A 59 14.92 -8.58 18.55
CA GLN A 59 16.33 -8.89 18.27
C GLN A 59 17.00 -7.77 17.48
N ASN A 60 16.48 -7.48 16.29
CA ASN A 60 17.00 -6.43 15.43
C ASN A 60 15.86 -5.81 14.60
N PRO A 61 15.41 -4.59 14.93
CA PRO A 61 14.25 -3.97 14.28
C PRO A 61 14.51 -3.55 12.82
N LEU A 62 15.76 -3.65 12.35
CA LEU A 62 16.15 -3.27 11.00
C LEU A 62 16.48 -4.46 10.09
N TYR A 63 16.62 -5.66 10.66
CA TYR A 63 16.92 -6.88 9.92
C TYR A 63 15.64 -7.67 9.67
N VAL A 64 15.40 -8.01 8.42
CA VAL A 64 14.26 -8.84 8.00
C VAL A 64 14.78 -10.23 7.69
N ASP A 65 14.31 -11.23 8.43
CA ASP A 65 14.62 -12.63 8.16
C ASP A 65 13.81 -13.11 6.93
N PRO A 66 14.46 -13.48 5.81
CA PRO A 66 13.76 -13.94 4.61
C PRO A 66 13.05 -15.30 4.80
N THR A 67 13.36 -16.02 5.87
CA THR A 67 12.71 -17.30 6.22
C THR A 67 11.49 -17.13 7.12
N SER A 68 11.26 -15.92 7.64
CA SER A 68 10.12 -15.62 8.52
C SER A 68 8.78 -15.79 7.79
N THR A 69 7.68 -15.99 8.51
CA THR A 69 6.35 -16.00 7.88
C THR A 69 5.98 -14.60 7.37
N PRO A 70 5.66 -14.42 6.07
CA PRO A 70 5.17 -13.14 5.55
C PRO A 70 3.89 -12.71 6.26
N ARG A 71 3.73 -11.40 6.43
CA ARG A 71 2.52 -10.81 7.02
C ARG A 71 1.86 -9.87 6.03
N ILE A 72 0.54 -9.72 6.20
CA ILE A 72 -0.28 -8.85 5.36
C ILE A 72 -0.41 -7.48 6.02
N CYS A 73 -0.14 -6.42 5.27
CA CYS A 73 -0.43 -5.04 5.64
C CYS A 73 -1.34 -4.39 4.63
N HIS A 74 -2.40 -3.77 5.13
CA HIS A 74 -3.30 -3.00 4.30
C HIS A 74 -2.70 -1.63 3.99
N SER A 75 -2.72 -1.20 2.72
CA SER A 75 -2.21 0.13 2.34
C SER A 75 -3.27 1.21 2.35
N GLY A 76 -4.53 0.84 2.15
CA GLY A 76 -5.64 1.77 2.03
C GLY A 76 -6.76 1.22 1.16
N VAL A 77 -7.90 1.91 1.21
CA VAL A 77 -9.01 1.74 0.29
C VAL A 77 -9.14 3.04 -0.48
N GLU A 78 -9.15 2.97 -1.81
CA GLU A 78 -9.35 4.12 -2.69
C GLU A 78 -10.66 3.96 -3.45
N SER A 79 -11.33 5.08 -3.74
CA SER A 79 -12.45 5.08 -4.66
C SER A 79 -11.95 5.33 -6.09
N ILE A 80 -12.21 4.40 -7.00
CA ILE A 80 -11.82 4.53 -8.42
C ILE A 80 -13.03 4.88 -9.29
N LEU A 81 -12.81 5.68 -10.32
CA LEU A 81 -13.87 6.14 -11.23
C LEU A 81 -14.35 5.02 -12.16
N ASP A 82 -13.44 4.12 -12.58
CA ASP A 82 -13.76 3.00 -13.45
C ASP A 82 -12.87 1.78 -13.17
N HIS A 83 -13.26 0.60 -13.68
CA HIS A 83 -12.52 -0.66 -13.57
C HIS A 83 -11.51 -0.84 -14.73
N SER A 84 -10.93 0.23 -15.27
CA SER A 84 -9.86 0.09 -16.26
C SER A 84 -8.55 -0.30 -15.60
N SER A 85 -7.71 -1.06 -16.30
CA SER A 85 -6.39 -1.44 -15.80
C SER A 85 -5.49 -0.22 -15.64
N GLN A 86 -5.69 0.82 -16.45
CA GLN A 86 -4.99 2.09 -16.33
C GLN A 86 -5.33 2.80 -15.01
N GLN A 87 -6.61 2.85 -14.63
CA GLN A 87 -7.02 3.46 -13.36
C GLN A 87 -6.52 2.67 -12.15
N ALA A 88 -6.56 1.33 -12.20
CA ALA A 88 -6.01 0.51 -11.13
C ALA A 88 -4.49 0.77 -10.91
N VAL A 89 -3.71 0.82 -12.00
CA VAL A 89 -2.28 1.15 -11.92
C VAL A 89 -2.05 2.58 -11.41
N ALA A 90 -2.86 3.54 -11.85
CA ALA A 90 -2.77 4.93 -11.40
C ALA A 90 -3.11 5.06 -9.91
N GLY A 91 -4.16 4.38 -9.44
CA GLY A 91 -4.57 4.33 -8.04
C GLY A 91 -3.48 3.73 -7.17
N TRP A 92 -2.93 2.58 -7.58
CA TRP A 92 -1.81 1.95 -6.85
C TRP A 92 -0.58 2.86 -6.77
N LYS A 93 -0.18 3.48 -7.89
CA LYS A 93 0.93 4.44 -7.91
C LYS A 93 0.67 5.61 -6.97
N HIS A 94 -0.54 6.15 -6.99
CA HIS A 94 -0.95 7.24 -6.10
C HIS A 94 -0.84 6.84 -4.62
N CYS A 95 -1.32 5.65 -4.25
CA CYS A 95 -1.20 5.15 -2.87
C CYS A 95 0.26 5.03 -2.42
N VAL A 96 1.13 4.47 -3.27
CA VAL A 96 2.54 4.31 -2.96
C VAL A 96 3.23 5.67 -2.83
N GLU A 97 2.92 6.63 -3.70
CA GLU A 97 3.47 7.98 -3.64
C GLU A 97 2.98 8.76 -2.41
N ALA A 98 1.71 8.60 -2.01
CA ALA A 98 1.17 9.19 -0.78
C ALA A 98 1.89 8.63 0.46
N ASN A 99 2.13 7.32 0.49
CA ASN A 99 2.90 6.66 1.55
C ASN A 99 4.37 7.14 1.58
N ALA A 100 5.00 7.23 0.40
CA ALA A 100 6.35 7.74 0.24
C ALA A 100 6.49 9.17 0.76
N LYS A 101 5.53 10.05 0.44
CA LYS A 101 5.51 11.43 0.90
C LYS A 101 5.51 11.51 2.43
N VAL A 102 4.55 10.84 3.07
CA VAL A 102 4.41 10.83 4.53
C VAL A 102 5.67 10.30 5.20
N PHE A 103 6.27 9.23 4.68
CA PHE A 103 7.51 8.69 5.24
C PHE A 103 8.70 9.63 5.04
N ASN A 104 8.92 10.14 3.83
CA ASN A 104 10.07 10.98 3.50
C ASN A 104 10.06 12.33 4.23
N GLU A 105 8.87 12.87 4.52
CA GLU A 105 8.69 14.10 5.31
C GLU A 105 8.80 13.85 6.82
N SER A 106 8.87 12.59 7.26
CA SER A 106 8.91 12.26 8.68
C SER A 106 10.31 12.34 9.29
N PRO A 107 10.42 12.65 10.59
CA PRO A 107 11.69 12.57 11.31
C PRO A 107 12.33 11.16 11.25
N LEU A 108 11.52 10.11 11.12
CA LEU A 108 11.99 8.73 11.02
C LEU A 108 12.88 8.52 9.78
N ALA A 109 12.48 9.05 8.62
CA ALA A 109 13.27 8.96 7.40
C ALA A 109 14.61 9.71 7.54
N ALA A 110 14.57 10.90 8.16
CA ALA A 110 15.78 11.70 8.43
C ALA A 110 16.74 10.97 9.38
N CYS A 111 16.25 10.42 10.49
CA CYS A 111 17.07 9.67 11.45
C CYS A 111 17.70 8.41 10.84
N LEU A 112 16.99 7.74 9.94
CA LEU A 112 17.48 6.52 9.28
C LEU A 112 18.35 6.81 8.04
N GLY A 113 18.42 8.07 7.59
CA GLY A 113 19.08 8.42 6.33
C GLY A 113 18.47 7.72 5.11
N LYS A 114 17.16 7.40 5.14
CA LYS A 114 16.48 6.64 4.10
C LYS A 114 15.55 7.50 3.28
N LYS A 115 15.43 7.19 1.99
CA LYS A 115 14.44 7.76 1.08
C LYS A 115 13.64 6.66 0.41
N PHE A 116 12.32 6.72 0.54
CA PHE A 116 11.42 5.81 -0.11
C PHE A 116 10.93 6.39 -1.44
N THR A 117 10.94 5.58 -2.50
CA THR A 117 10.49 5.98 -3.83
C THR A 117 9.66 4.88 -4.45
N PHE A 118 8.80 5.24 -5.40
CA PHE A 118 8.04 4.26 -6.19
C PHE A 118 8.95 3.23 -6.88
N ARG A 119 10.15 3.65 -7.33
CA ARG A 119 11.15 2.76 -7.94
C ARG A 119 11.63 1.67 -6.99
N LEU A 120 11.77 1.98 -5.70
CA LEU A 120 12.12 0.98 -4.69
C LEU A 120 11.06 -0.13 -4.65
N VAL A 121 9.78 0.25 -4.68
CA VAL A 121 8.68 -0.72 -4.68
C VAL A 121 8.72 -1.62 -5.90
N LEU A 122 8.96 -1.06 -7.10
CA LEU A 122 9.11 -1.86 -8.32
C LEU A 122 10.30 -2.82 -8.25
N HIS A 123 11.40 -2.42 -7.60
CA HIS A 123 12.59 -3.25 -7.44
C HIS A 123 12.34 -4.47 -6.52
N ILE A 124 11.58 -4.28 -5.45
CA ILE A 124 11.29 -5.34 -4.46
C ILE A 124 10.03 -6.15 -4.81
N LEU A 125 9.24 -5.73 -5.80
CA LEU A 125 8.01 -6.42 -6.19
C LEU A 125 8.32 -7.78 -6.82
N LYS A 126 7.84 -8.86 -6.19
CA LYS A 126 8.01 -10.25 -6.65
C LYS A 126 6.77 -10.81 -7.34
N GLY A 127 5.61 -10.18 -7.15
CA GLY A 127 4.37 -10.61 -7.76
C GLY A 127 3.18 -9.76 -7.33
N MET A 128 2.16 -9.72 -8.16
CA MET A 128 0.91 -9.01 -7.88
C MET A 128 -0.26 -9.86 -8.33
N ASN A 129 -1.27 -9.97 -7.48
CA ASN A 129 -2.56 -10.57 -7.77
C ASN A 129 -3.63 -9.48 -7.68
N GLY A 130 -4.54 -9.43 -8.64
CA GLY A 130 -5.64 -8.46 -8.68
C GLY A 130 -6.79 -9.03 -9.48
N ASP A 131 -8.01 -8.65 -9.12
CA ASP A 131 -9.17 -8.99 -9.92
C ASP A 131 -9.20 -8.17 -11.22
N HIS A 132 -9.75 -8.80 -12.26
CA HIS A 132 -9.68 -8.31 -13.63
C HIS A 132 -10.28 -6.90 -13.79
N ALA A 133 -9.47 -5.98 -14.31
CA ALA A 133 -9.97 -4.82 -15.05
C ALA A 133 -10.86 -5.29 -16.21
N ARG A 134 -11.96 -4.57 -16.48
CA ARG A 134 -12.92 -4.92 -17.52
C ARG A 134 -12.23 -5.25 -18.85
N TRP A 135 -12.42 -6.47 -19.35
CA TRP A 135 -12.25 -6.79 -20.76
C TRP A 135 -13.35 -6.07 -21.56
N ARG A 136 -12.97 -5.13 -22.43
CA ARG A 136 -13.90 -4.45 -23.32
C ARG A 136 -14.37 -5.46 -24.38
N ASN A 137 -15.59 -5.98 -24.23
CA ASN A 137 -16.28 -6.59 -25.37
C ASN A 137 -16.37 -5.56 -26.50
N ARG A 138 -16.02 -6.00 -27.70
CA ARG A 138 -16.13 -5.23 -28.96
C ARG A 138 -17.53 -4.61 -29.08
N PRO A 139 -17.68 -3.45 -29.74
CA PRO A 139 -19.01 -2.92 -30.01
C PRO A 139 -19.79 -3.97 -30.79
N VAL A 140 -20.96 -4.36 -30.28
CA VAL A 140 -21.97 -5.01 -31.08
C VAL A 140 -22.46 -3.91 -32.03
N MET A 141 -21.94 -3.92 -33.26
CA MET A 141 -22.66 -3.30 -34.35
C MET A 141 -23.87 -4.18 -34.63
N ALA A 142 -25.05 -3.66 -34.32
CA ALA A 142 -26.31 -4.03 -34.93
C ALA A 142 -27.11 -2.74 -35.09
#